data_AF-A0A841WRN2-F1
#
_entry.id   AF-A0A841WRN2-F1
#
_cell.length_a   1.000
_cell.length_b   1.000
_cell.length_c   1.000
_cell.angle_alpha   90.00
_cell.angle_beta   90.00
_cell.angle_gamma   90.00
#
_symmetry.space_group_name_H-M   'P 1'
#
loop_
_entity.id
_entity.type
_entity.pdbx_description
1 polymer ?
#
loop_
_entity_poly.entity_id
_entity_poly.type
_entity_poly.pdbx_seq_one_letter_code
_entity_poly.pdbx_strand_id
1 'polypeptide(L)' 'MKAVKVMATINEQGQLTLDHPLITDKNSRVEVIILISEEEVLNDQSQAEVLADFRQAWHEAMTGQTIPVAQLWEGLEND' A
#
# COMPACT_ATOMS: atom_id res chain seq x y z
N MET A 1 -5.37 13.42 26.10
CA MET A 1 -5.88 13.59 24.72
C MET A 1 -6.63 12.33 24.33
N LYS A 2 -7.77 12.43 23.65
CA LYS A 2 -8.57 11.28 23.20
C LYS A 2 -8.71 11.38 21.69
N ALA A 3 -8.31 10.33 20.96
CA ALA A 3 -8.50 10.24 19.52
C ALA A 3 -9.90 9.71 19.20
N VAL A 4 -10.54 10.28 18.18
CA VAL A 4 -11.84 9.84 17.67
C VAL A 4 -11.69 9.65 16.16
N LYS A 5 -12.04 8.46 15.65
CA LYS A 5 -12.07 8.16 14.22
C LYS A 5 -13.50 8.25 13.72
N VAL A 6 -13.74 9.06 12.71
CA VAL A 6 -15.03 9.20 12.01
C VAL A 6 -14.77 9.31 10.52
N MET A 7 -15.73 8.86 9.70
CA MET A 7 -15.68 9.05 8.26
C MET A 7 -16.05 10.49 7.91
N ALA A 8 -15.35 11.02 6.92
CA ALA A 8 -15.53 12.38 6.43
C ALA A 8 -15.11 12.45 4.97
N THR A 9 -15.71 13.39 4.26
CA THR A 9 -15.43 13.64 2.84
C THR A 9 -14.75 15.00 2.69
N ILE A 10 -13.69 15.05 1.88
CA ILE A 10 -13.11 16.31 1.40
C ILE A 10 -13.74 16.59 0.04
N ASN A 11 -14.47 17.70 -0.08
CA ASN A 11 -15.09 18.09 -1.34
C ASN A 11 -14.09 18.76 -2.30
N GLU A 12 -14.53 19.07 -3.52
CA GLU A 12 -13.71 19.70 -4.57
C GLU A 12 -13.15 21.06 -4.17
N GLN A 13 -13.77 21.75 -3.21
CA GLN A 13 -13.30 23.03 -2.67
C GLN A 13 -12.33 22.86 -1.49
N GLY A 14 -11.97 21.61 -1.14
CA GLY A 14 -11.05 21.30 -0.05
C GLY A 14 -11.68 21.38 1.35
N GLN A 15 -13.02 21.42 1.47
CA GLN A 15 -13.70 21.46 2.75
C GLN A 15 -13.94 20.05 3.29
N LEU A 16 -13.61 19.84 4.57
CA LEU A 16 -13.88 18.60 5.28
C LEU A 16 -15.32 18.60 5.82
N THR A 17 -16.13 17.65 5.39
CA THR A 17 -17.48 17.42 5.90
C THR A 17 -17.53 16.09 6.61
N LEU A 18 -17.89 16.08 7.89
CA LEU A 18 -18.06 14.84 8.64
C LEU A 18 -19.39 14.19 8.26
N ASP A 19 -19.39 12.87 8.06
CA ASP A 19 -20.62 12.15 7.74
C ASP A 19 -21.58 12.14 8.94
N HIS A 20 -21.02 12.23 10.15
CA HIS A 20 -21.75 12.27 11.42
C HIS A 20 -21.13 13.31 12.38
N PRO A 21 -21.95 13.97 13.22
CA PRO A 21 -21.45 14.91 14.22
C PRO A 21 -20.52 14.25 15.25
N LEU A 22 -19.49 14.99 15.70
CA LEU A 22 -18.68 14.57 16.84
C LEU A 22 -19.45 14.82 18.14
N ILE A 23 -19.78 13.75 18.85
CA ILE A 23 -20.42 13.84 20.16
C ILE A 23 -19.34 14.15 21.20
N THR A 24 -19.38 15.37 21.74
CA THR A 24 -18.47 15.83 22.79
C THR A 24 -19.27 16.55 23.87
N ASP A 25 -18.83 16.43 25.13
CA ASP A 25 -19.56 16.99 26.28
C ASP A 25 -19.44 18.52 26.39
N LYS A 26 -18.55 19.14 25.59
CA LYS A 26 -18.20 20.56 25.67
C LYS A 26 -17.84 21.10 24.30
N ASN A 27 -18.21 22.35 24.04
CA ASN A 27 -17.69 23.07 22.88
C ASN A 27 -16.19 23.36 23.10
N SER A 28 -15.34 22.88 22.19
CA SER A 28 -13.89 23.04 22.30
C SER A 28 -13.23 23.02 20.93
N ARG A 29 -12.11 23.73 20.80
CA ARG A 29 -11.23 23.63 19.64
C ARG A 29 -10.50 22.29 19.66
N VAL A 30 -10.42 21.64 18.51
CA VAL A 30 -9.76 20.34 18.33
C VAL A 30 -8.69 20.40 17.24
N GLU A 31 -7.73 19.48 17.31
CA GLU A 31 -6.77 19.21 16.24
C GLU A 31 -7.32 18.08 15.36
N VAL A 32 -7.18 18.21 14.03
CA VAL A 32 -7.68 17.23 13.05
C VAL A 32 -6.50 16.63 12.31
N ILE A 33 -6.44 15.29 12.27
CA ILE A 33 -5.46 14.54 11.48
C ILE A 33 -6.23 13.87 10.33
N ILE A 34 -5.81 14.15 9.10
CA ILE A 34 -6.42 13.60 7.88
C ILE A 34 -5.50 12.51 7.34
N LEU A 35 -6.06 11.33 7.09
CA LEU A 35 -5.37 10.23 6.42
C LEU A 35 -5.93 10.11 5.01
N ILE A 36 -5.10 10.41 4.01
CA ILE A 36 -5.43 10.25 2.59
C ILE A 36 -4.76 8.94 2.16
N SER A 37 -5.55 7.97 1.70
CA SER A 37 -4.99 6.77 1.07
C SER A 37 -4.38 7.18 -0.26
N GLU A 38 -3.10 6.91 -0.45
CA GLU A 38 -2.51 6.93 -1.78
C GLU A 38 -3.17 5.80 -2.57
N GLU A 39 -3.69 6.10 -3.77
CA GLU A 39 -4.09 5.03 -4.68
C GLU A 39 -2.83 4.20 -4.94
N GLU A 40 -2.87 2.91 -4.60
CA GLU A 40 -1.83 2.00 -5.04
C GLU A 40 -1.78 2.13 -6.55
N VAL A 41 -0.66 2.65 -7.07
CA VAL A 41 -0.36 2.60 -8.48
C VAL A 41 -0.29 1.11 -8.78
N LEU A 42 -1.41 0.56 -9.25
CA LEU A 42 -1.48 -0.82 -9.68
C LEU A 42 -0.46 -0.91 -10.81
N ASN A 43 0.70 -1.47 -10.48
CA ASN A 43 1.65 -1.93 -11.47
C ASN A 43 0.83 -2.70 -12.52
N ASP A 44 0.93 -2.30 -13.79
CA ASP A 44 0.14 -2.83 -14.92
C ASP A 44 0.28 -4.36 -15.09
N GLN A 45 1.15 -5.01 -14.30
CA GLN A 45 1.18 -6.45 -14.14
C GLN A 45 -0.15 -6.96 -13.59
N SER A 46 -0.83 -7.73 -14.42
CA SER A 46 -2.06 -8.39 -14.02
C SER A 46 -1.78 -9.37 -12.86
N GLN A 47 -2.76 -9.55 -11.96
CA GLN A 47 -2.64 -10.55 -10.88
C GLN A 47 -2.34 -11.96 -11.41
N ALA A 48 -2.75 -12.26 -12.65
CA ALA A 48 -2.49 -13.54 -13.30
C ALA A 48 -1.00 -13.73 -13.64
N GLU A 49 -0.32 -12.68 -14.09
CA GLU A 49 1.12 -12.69 -14.40
C GLU A 49 1.94 -12.89 -13.12
N VAL A 50 1.65 -12.12 -12.06
CA VAL A 50 2.34 -12.25 -10.76
C VAL A 50 2.19 -13.68 -10.19
N LEU A 51 1.00 -14.28 -10.30
CA LEU A 51 0.77 -15.65 -9.85
C LEU A 51 1.47 -16.69 -10.73
N ALA A 52 1.62 -16.44 -12.04
CA ALA A 52 2.35 -17.32 -12.94
C ALA A 52 3.85 -17.31 -12.62
N ASP A 53 4.43 -16.12 -12.47
CA ASP A 53 5.84 -15.93 -12.11
C ASP A 53 6.15 -16.56 -10.76
N PHE A 54 5.28 -16.37 -9.77
CA PHE A 54 5.45 -16.98 -8.45
C PHE A 54 5.43 -18.52 -8.51
N ARG A 55 4.48 -19.11 -9.27
CA ARG A 55 4.41 -20.57 -9.44
C ARG A 55 5.67 -21.12 -10.10
N GLN A 56 6.20 -20.41 -11.10
CA GLN A 56 7.42 -20.77 -11.80
C GLN A 56 8.62 -20.74 -10.85
N ALA A 57 8.86 -19.61 -10.15
CA ALA A 57 9.96 -19.47 -9.21
C ALA A 57 9.88 -20.50 -8.06
N TRP A 58 8.67 -20.79 -7.57
CA TRP A 58 8.46 -21.83 -6.55
C TRP A 58 8.82 -23.22 -7.07
N HIS A 59 8.43 -23.56 -8.31
CA HIS A 59 8.79 -24.84 -8.92
C HIS A 59 10.31 -24.97 -9.10
N GLU A 60 10.98 -23.92 -9.55
CA GLU A 60 12.44 -23.87 -9.72
C GLU A 60 13.16 -24.06 -8.37
N ALA A 61 12.71 -23.37 -7.32
CA ALA A 61 13.25 -23.54 -5.97
C ALA A 61 13.07 -24.98 -5.45
N MET A 62 11.89 -25.58 -5.66
CA MET A 62 11.58 -26.94 -5.20
C MET A 62 12.30 -28.03 -6.00
N THR A 63 12.65 -27.77 -7.25
CA THR A 63 13.39 -28.70 -8.12
C THR A 63 14.90 -28.48 -8.10
N GLY A 64 15.38 -27.47 -7.37
CA GLY A 64 16.79 -27.11 -7.30
C GLY A 64 17.31 -26.44 -8.57
N GLN A 65 16.42 -25.98 -9.46
CA GLN A 65 16.74 -25.19 -10.64
C GLN A 65 17.02 -23.73 -10.23
N THR A 66 18.02 -23.55 -9.36
CA THR A 66 18.42 -22.25 -8.80
C THR A 66 19.91 -22.05 -9.00
N ILE A 67 20.33 -20.79 -9.04
CA ILE A 67 21.77 -20.45 -9.04
C ILE A 67 22.20 -20.02 -7.64
N PRO A 68 23.43 -20.38 -7.19
CA PRO A 68 23.98 -19.88 -5.95
C PRO A 68 24.04 -18.35 -5.95
N VAL A 69 23.81 -17.74 -4.78
CA VAL A 69 23.84 -16.28 -4.61
C VAL A 69 25.18 -15.68 -5.07
N ALA A 70 26.30 -16.39 -4.85
CA ALA A 70 27.62 -15.95 -5.30
C ALA A 70 27.73 -15.83 -6.83
N GLN A 71 26.93 -16.60 -7.58
CA GLN A 71 26.92 -16.60 -9.04
C GLN A 71 25.87 -15.66 -9.65
N LEU A 72 25.04 -14.98 -8.84
CA LEU A 72 24.05 -14.02 -9.34
C LEU A 72 24.69 -12.85 -10.09
N TRP A 73 25.92 -12.49 -9.74
CA TRP A 73 26.67 -11.38 -10.32
C TRP A 73 27.53 -11.81 -11.53
N GLU A 74 27.72 -13.11 -11.74
CA GLU A 74 28.49 -13.66 -12.86
C GLU A 74 27.69 -13.43 -14.16
N GLY A 75 28.15 -12.49 -14.99
CA GLY A 75 27.49 -12.12 -16.25
C GLY A 75 26.89 -10.71 -16.30
N LEU A 76 26.86 -10.00 -15.17
CA LEU A 76 26.52 -8.57 -15.11
C LEU A 76 27.75 -7.65 -15.29
N GLU A 77 28.96 -8.21 -15.31
CA GLU A 77 30.23 -7.46 -15.40
C GLU A 77 30.69 -7.15 -16.84
N ASN A 78 29.87 -7.44 -17.86
CA ASN A 78 30.21 -7.22 -19.28
C ASN A 78 29.32 -6.15 -19.95
N ASP A 79 29.33 -4.92 -19.42
CA ASP A 79 28.95 -3.69 -20.14
C ASP A 79 29.88 -2.53 -19.75
#